data_AF-A0A355TP41-F1
#
_entry.id   AF-A0A355TP41-F1
#
_cell.length_a   1.000
_cell.length_b   1.000
_cell.length_c   1.000
_cell.angle_alpha   90.00
_cell.angle_beta   90.00
_cell.angle_gamma   90.00
#
_symmetry.space_group_name_H-M   'P 1'
#
loop_
_entity.id
_entity.type
_entity.pdbx_description
1 polymer ?
#
loop_
_entity_poly.entity_id
_entity_poly.type
_entity_poly.pdbx_seq_one_letter_code
_entity_poly.pdbx_strand_id
1 'polypeptide(L)'
;MDNIFPWLRKNIITSSMPFSLEAQVDLAYDSCSTYDLQDKYLLGQFSGAPGIEEAKNYSLHDQPDKAAEALFNHFRDRSRPTLFLRYPDAKAIADTFKASPSAVKELSDATQQAMRHTFSSYLSNQQETFSGEIDWFSDFCSRSWPKTAVKELRKILSPANVANLNESPLARYPSLDRTWELNEHYHFLTLARSYWLSKQDKYASEILIQATEWGTSNPLWIGVNWLNFDTIAIRLMNWMIVVDMCLHS
;
A
#
# COMPACT_ATOMS: atom_id res chain seq x y z
N MET A 1 -24.57 -20.71 -27.24
CA MET A 1 -23.13 -20.47 -27.05
C MET A 1 -22.95 -20.22 -25.57
N ASP A 2 -23.03 -21.29 -24.77
CA ASP A 2 -23.13 -21.17 -23.32
C ASP A 2 -22.33 -22.28 -22.65
N ASN A 3 -21.57 -21.87 -21.64
CA ASN A 3 -21.00 -22.67 -20.56
C ASN A 3 -20.08 -23.83 -20.94
N ILE A 4 -18.89 -23.47 -21.37
CA ILE A 4 -17.73 -24.37 -21.29
C ILE A 4 -17.20 -24.30 -19.84
N PHE A 5 -17.35 -25.41 -19.11
CA PHE A 5 -16.84 -25.73 -17.75
C PHE A 5 -17.70 -25.43 -16.49
N PRO A 6 -18.86 -26.10 -16.31
CA PRO A 6 -19.61 -26.09 -15.04
C PRO A 6 -18.93 -26.81 -13.86
N TRP A 7 -17.93 -27.67 -14.13
CA TRP A 7 -17.27 -28.52 -13.13
C TRP A 7 -16.08 -27.85 -12.42
N LEU A 8 -15.60 -26.71 -12.90
CA LEU A 8 -14.49 -25.95 -12.29
C LEU A 8 -14.89 -25.15 -11.05
N ARG A 9 -16.20 -25.00 -10.77
CA ARG A 9 -16.71 -24.27 -9.59
C ARG A 9 -17.01 -25.13 -8.37
N LYS A 10 -16.98 -26.47 -8.46
CA LYS A 10 -17.64 -27.31 -7.45
C LYS A 10 -16.77 -28.21 -6.56
N ASN A 11 -15.46 -28.29 -6.73
CA ASN A 11 -14.66 -29.28 -6.00
C ASN A 11 -13.42 -28.74 -5.26
N ILE A 12 -13.50 -27.54 -4.67
CA ILE A 12 -12.74 -27.20 -3.44
C ILE A 12 -13.61 -26.26 -2.59
N ILE A 13 -14.79 -26.72 -2.19
CA ILE A 13 -15.50 -26.13 -1.04
C ILE A 13 -15.63 -27.28 -0.04
N THR A 14 -14.57 -27.49 0.73
CA THR A 14 -14.69 -28.23 1.98
C THR A 14 -15.59 -27.43 2.92
N SER A 15 -16.37 -28.10 3.77
CA SER A 15 -17.30 -27.50 4.74
C SER A 15 -16.62 -26.63 5.82
N SER A 16 -15.34 -26.28 5.64
CA SER A 16 -14.48 -25.56 6.56
C SER A 16 -13.79 -24.34 5.93
N MET A 17 -14.07 -24.00 4.67
CA MET A 17 -13.55 -22.76 4.07
C MET A 17 -14.40 -21.58 4.56
N PRO A 18 -13.80 -20.53 5.17
CA PRO A 18 -14.51 -19.29 5.46
C PRO A 18 -15.06 -18.64 4.18
N PHE A 19 -15.94 -17.64 4.31
CA PHE A 19 -16.45 -16.82 3.19
C PHE A 19 -15.34 -16.43 2.19
N SER A 20 -15.65 -16.20 0.91
CA SER A 20 -14.63 -15.70 -0.03
C SER A 20 -14.03 -14.38 0.48
N LEU A 21 -12.80 -14.04 0.07
CA LEU A 21 -12.12 -12.81 0.48
C LEU A 21 -13.02 -11.59 0.27
N GLU A 22 -13.68 -11.52 -0.89
CA GLU A 22 -14.61 -10.44 -1.23
C GLU A 22 -15.78 -10.39 -0.23
N ALA A 23 -16.39 -11.53 0.09
CA ALA A 23 -17.49 -11.59 1.05
C ALA A 23 -17.05 -11.22 2.48
N GLN A 24 -15.82 -11.56 2.89
CA GLN A 24 -15.27 -11.14 4.19
C GLN A 24 -15.03 -9.63 4.23
N VAL A 25 -14.47 -9.08 3.15
CA VAL A 25 -14.22 -7.64 2.99
C VAL A 25 -15.53 -6.84 2.97
N ASP A 26 -16.55 -7.33 2.26
CA ASP A 26 -17.88 -6.73 2.21
C ASP A 26 -18.57 -6.77 3.57
N LEU A 27 -18.49 -7.91 4.27
CA LEU A 27 -19.05 -8.04 5.62
C LEU A 27 -18.41 -7.02 6.56
N ALA A 28 -17.08 -6.90 6.56
CA ALA A 28 -16.38 -5.95 7.41
C ALA A 28 -16.75 -4.49 7.11
N TYR A 29 -16.90 -4.15 5.82
CA TYR A 29 -17.41 -2.84 5.41
C TYR A 29 -18.82 -2.60 5.96
N ASP A 30 -19.70 -3.59 5.86
CA ASP A 30 -21.10 -3.46 6.24
C ASP A 30 -21.32 -3.38 7.74
N SER A 31 -20.55 -4.14 8.52
CA SER A 31 -20.56 -4.12 9.99
C SER A 31 -19.72 -3.00 10.60
N CYS A 32 -19.07 -2.15 9.79
CA CYS A 32 -18.18 -1.08 10.25
C CYS A 32 -17.06 -1.60 11.17
N SER A 33 -16.57 -2.81 10.91
CA SER A 33 -15.52 -3.46 11.71
C SER A 33 -14.20 -3.51 10.96
N THR A 34 -13.09 -3.60 11.71
CA THR A 34 -11.78 -3.89 11.13
C THR A 34 -11.79 -5.26 10.46
N TYR A 35 -11.25 -5.35 9.24
CA TYR A 35 -10.87 -6.63 8.66
C TYR A 35 -9.37 -6.80 8.81
N ASP A 36 -8.97 -7.88 9.47
CA ASP A 36 -7.59 -8.33 9.51
C ASP A 36 -7.39 -9.40 8.43
N LEU A 37 -6.37 -9.21 7.63
CA LEU A 37 -6.10 -10.06 6.49
C LEU A 37 -5.49 -11.37 7.03
N GLN A 38 -6.29 -12.43 7.10
CA GLN A 38 -5.81 -13.70 7.63
C GLN A 38 -4.80 -14.36 6.67
N ASP A 39 -3.51 -14.27 7.02
CA ASP A 39 -2.40 -14.80 6.22
C ASP A 39 -2.54 -16.29 5.89
N LYS A 40 -3.17 -17.06 6.78
CA LYS A 40 -3.27 -18.52 6.71
C LYS A 40 -3.83 -19.05 5.39
N TYR A 41 -4.87 -18.39 4.85
CA TYR A 41 -5.58 -18.84 3.64
C TYR A 41 -5.62 -17.81 2.52
N LEU A 42 -4.96 -16.65 2.69
CA LEU A 42 -5.02 -15.57 1.72
C LEU A 42 -4.61 -16.04 0.31
N LEU A 43 -3.45 -16.69 0.21
CA LEU A 43 -2.89 -17.12 -1.07
C LEU A 43 -3.75 -18.19 -1.74
N GLY A 44 -4.36 -19.07 -0.95
CA GLY A 44 -5.31 -20.07 -1.44
C GLY A 44 -6.56 -19.48 -2.10
N GLN A 45 -6.92 -18.23 -1.80
CA GLN A 45 -8.10 -17.56 -2.34
C GLN A 45 -7.83 -16.80 -3.65
N PHE A 46 -6.57 -16.61 -4.05
CA PHE A 46 -6.25 -15.89 -5.28
C PHE A 46 -6.72 -16.68 -6.52
N SER A 47 -7.44 -16.02 -7.44
CA SER A 47 -7.84 -16.61 -8.72
C SER A 47 -6.95 -16.09 -9.87
N GLY A 48 -6.73 -16.90 -10.92
CA GLY A 48 -6.22 -16.39 -12.20
C GLY A 48 -4.73 -16.01 -12.31
N ALA A 49 -3.89 -16.25 -11.31
CA ALA A 49 -2.44 -16.03 -11.41
C ALA A 49 -1.68 -17.34 -11.71
N PRO A 50 -1.13 -17.52 -12.94
CA PRO A 50 -0.29 -18.68 -13.25
C PRO A 50 1.08 -18.56 -12.57
N GLY A 51 1.65 -19.68 -12.15
CA GLY A 51 2.99 -19.77 -11.55
C GLY A 51 3.03 -19.64 -10.02
N ILE A 52 1.88 -19.42 -9.37
CA ILE A 52 1.77 -19.39 -7.90
C ILE A 52 1.07 -20.64 -7.34
N GLU A 53 0.97 -21.72 -8.13
CA GLU A 53 0.29 -22.97 -7.75
C GLU A 53 0.92 -23.61 -6.51
N GLU A 54 2.25 -23.54 -6.38
CA GLU A 54 2.97 -24.06 -5.22
C GLU A 54 2.62 -23.27 -3.95
N ALA A 55 2.66 -21.93 -4.03
CA ALA A 55 2.28 -21.06 -2.91
C ALA A 55 0.83 -21.30 -2.46
N LYS A 56 -0.09 -21.44 -3.42
CA LYS A 56 -1.48 -21.82 -3.17
C LYS A 56 -1.59 -23.15 -2.45
N ASN A 57 -0.86 -24.16 -2.94
CA ASN A 57 -0.90 -25.50 -2.37
C ASN A 57 -0.41 -25.49 -0.91
N TYR A 58 0.69 -24.81 -0.61
CA TYR A 58 1.16 -24.68 0.78
C TYR A 58 0.16 -23.94 1.67
N SER A 59 -0.45 -22.85 1.20
CA SER A 59 -1.48 -22.12 1.96
C SER A 59 -2.71 -22.98 2.26
N LEU A 60 -3.19 -23.77 1.29
CA LEU A 60 -4.31 -24.70 1.50
C LEU A 60 -3.99 -25.85 2.47
N HIS A 61 -2.71 -26.15 2.69
CA HIS A 61 -2.24 -27.19 3.61
C HIS A 61 -1.71 -26.63 4.94
N ASP A 62 -2.06 -25.40 5.30
CA ASP A 62 -1.66 -24.77 6.57
C ASP A 62 -0.14 -24.66 6.72
N GLN A 63 0.55 -24.25 5.66
CA GLN A 63 2.00 -24.04 5.63
C GLN A 63 2.31 -22.61 5.17
N PRO A 64 1.98 -21.57 5.97
CA PRO A 64 2.07 -20.17 5.55
C PRO A 64 3.50 -19.73 5.22
N ASP A 65 4.51 -20.17 5.97
CA ASP A 65 5.91 -19.80 5.70
C ASP A 65 6.38 -20.32 4.34
N LYS A 66 6.06 -21.57 4.01
CA LYS A 66 6.38 -22.15 2.70
C LYS A 66 5.57 -21.51 1.58
N ALA A 67 4.33 -21.11 1.86
CA ALA A 67 3.50 -20.40 0.90
C ALA A 67 4.11 -19.03 0.55
N ALA A 68 4.56 -18.29 1.56
CA ALA A 68 5.26 -17.02 1.39
C ALA A 68 6.61 -17.20 0.66
N GLU A 69 7.39 -18.22 1.01
CA GLU A 69 8.65 -18.54 0.33
C GLU A 69 8.44 -18.89 -1.14
N ALA A 70 7.45 -19.73 -1.46
CA ALA A 70 7.11 -20.09 -2.83
C ALA A 70 6.65 -18.86 -3.64
N LEU A 71 5.88 -17.96 -3.03
CA LEU A 71 5.47 -16.71 -3.66
C LEU A 71 6.66 -15.77 -3.91
N PHE A 72 7.55 -15.65 -2.92
CA PHE A 72 8.78 -14.87 -3.05
C PHE A 72 9.66 -15.41 -4.20
N ASN A 73 9.89 -16.72 -4.23
CA ASN A 73 10.65 -17.37 -5.31
C ASN A 73 9.99 -17.14 -6.68
N HIS A 74 8.65 -17.22 -6.76
CA HIS A 74 7.92 -16.87 -7.98
C HIS A 74 8.25 -15.45 -8.45
N PHE A 75 8.13 -14.44 -7.58
CA PHE A 75 8.40 -13.04 -7.97
C PHE A 75 9.87 -12.77 -8.25
N ARG A 76 10.80 -13.42 -7.54
CA ARG A 76 12.24 -13.32 -7.79
C ARG A 76 12.62 -13.86 -9.17
N ASP A 77 12.07 -15.02 -9.54
CA ASP A 77 12.43 -15.73 -10.78
C ASP A 77 11.58 -15.26 -11.97
N ARG A 78 10.53 -14.48 -11.72
CA ARG A 78 9.65 -13.90 -12.74
C ARG A 78 10.38 -12.86 -13.57
N SER A 79 10.37 -13.07 -14.89
CA SER A 79 10.96 -12.13 -15.86
C SER A 79 9.96 -11.13 -16.47
N ARG A 80 8.64 -11.35 -16.30
CA ARG A 80 7.58 -10.51 -16.86
C ARG A 80 6.29 -10.48 -16.02
N PRO A 81 5.54 -9.36 -16.04
CA PRO A 81 5.83 -8.10 -16.69
C PRO A 81 6.89 -7.33 -15.92
N THR A 82 7.62 -6.47 -16.62
CA THR A 82 8.57 -5.53 -16.03
C THR A 82 7.87 -4.18 -15.95
N LEU A 83 7.76 -3.60 -14.76
CA LEU A 83 6.95 -2.38 -14.54
C LEU A 83 7.79 -1.10 -14.52
N PHE A 84 8.99 -1.13 -13.93
CA PHE A 84 9.80 0.07 -13.76
C PHE A 84 10.72 0.36 -14.95
N LEU A 85 11.72 -0.49 -15.20
CA LEU A 85 12.70 -0.28 -16.27
C LEU A 85 12.99 -1.58 -17.02
N ARG A 86 13.14 -1.48 -18.34
CA ARG A 86 13.73 -2.57 -19.13
C ARG A 86 15.21 -2.65 -18.78
N TYR A 87 15.64 -3.81 -18.32
CA TYR A 87 16.99 -4.07 -17.81
C TYR A 87 18.17 -3.59 -18.71
N PRO A 88 18.09 -3.59 -20.06
CA PRO A 88 19.19 -3.11 -20.89
C PRO A 88 19.57 -1.63 -20.69
N ASP A 89 18.61 -0.78 -20.31
CA ASP A 89 18.81 0.67 -20.21
C ASP A 89 19.18 1.13 -18.78
N ALA A 90 19.09 0.23 -17.80
CA ALA A 90 19.25 0.53 -16.38
C ALA A 90 20.58 1.25 -16.07
N LYS A 91 21.69 0.75 -16.62
CA LYS A 91 23.02 1.36 -16.41
C LYS A 91 23.11 2.76 -17.01
N ALA A 92 22.67 2.93 -18.26
CA ALA A 92 22.72 4.22 -18.93
C ALA A 92 21.86 5.29 -18.23
N ILE A 93 20.69 4.89 -17.72
CA ILE A 93 19.82 5.76 -16.92
C ILE A 93 20.50 6.14 -15.60
N ALA A 94 21.10 5.17 -14.89
CA ALA A 94 21.82 5.46 -13.65
C ALA A 94 23.01 6.40 -13.87
N ASP A 95 23.77 6.21 -14.94
CA ASP A 95 24.92 7.06 -15.30
C ASP A 95 24.46 8.47 -15.67
N THR A 96 23.38 8.61 -16.44
CA THR A 96 22.76 9.90 -16.79
C THR A 96 22.28 10.64 -15.55
N PHE A 97 21.63 9.93 -14.61
CA PHE A 97 21.18 10.52 -13.36
C PHE A 97 22.37 10.99 -12.50
N LYS A 98 23.39 10.15 -12.35
CA LYS A 98 24.61 10.48 -11.57
C LYS A 98 25.40 11.64 -12.16
N ALA A 99 25.31 11.87 -13.47
CA ALA A 99 25.93 13.00 -14.14
C ALA A 99 25.24 14.35 -13.87
N SER A 100 24.07 14.37 -13.22
CA SER A 100 23.34 15.58 -12.84
C SER A 100 23.49 15.87 -11.32
N PRO A 101 24.39 16.79 -10.91
CA PRO A 101 24.63 17.05 -9.49
C PRO A 101 23.40 17.56 -8.73
N SER A 102 22.53 18.34 -9.40
CA SER A 102 21.30 18.83 -8.79
C SER A 102 20.32 17.70 -8.50
N ALA A 103 20.11 16.80 -9.46
CA ALA A 103 19.19 15.66 -9.29
C ALA A 103 19.68 14.70 -8.20
N VAL A 104 20.99 14.44 -8.14
CA VAL A 104 21.60 13.62 -7.07
C VAL A 104 21.40 14.28 -5.70
N LYS A 105 21.59 15.61 -5.61
CA LYS A 105 21.38 16.36 -4.37
C LYS A 105 19.92 16.33 -3.93
N GLU A 106 18.99 16.61 -4.84
CA GLU A 106 17.54 16.58 -4.55
C GLU A 106 17.09 15.20 -4.05
N LEU A 107 17.53 14.12 -4.71
CA LEU A 107 17.22 12.76 -4.26
C LEU A 107 17.84 12.48 -2.88
N SER A 108 19.08 12.88 -2.64
CA SER A 108 19.74 12.72 -1.34
C SER A 108 18.98 13.46 -0.23
N ASP A 109 18.58 14.71 -0.47
CA ASP A 109 17.86 15.53 0.51
C ASP A 109 16.47 14.95 0.80
N ALA A 110 15.73 14.53 -0.23
CA ALA A 110 14.42 13.89 -0.08
C ALA A 110 14.54 12.53 0.63
N THR A 111 15.60 11.77 0.35
CA THR A 111 15.88 10.49 1.04
C THR A 111 16.14 10.72 2.52
N GLN A 112 16.94 11.73 2.87
CA GLN A 112 17.21 12.05 4.27
C GLN A 112 15.95 12.50 5.02
N GLN A 113 15.05 13.23 4.35
CA GLN A 113 13.76 13.60 4.93
C GLN A 113 12.89 12.37 5.19
N ALA A 114 12.74 11.47 4.21
CA ALA A 114 11.98 10.24 4.36
C ALA A 114 12.53 9.34 5.49
N MET A 115 13.86 9.19 5.60
CA MET A 115 14.53 8.43 6.66
C MET A 115 14.40 9.06 8.06
N ARG A 116 14.05 10.35 8.15
CA ARG A 116 13.84 11.10 9.41
C ARG A 116 12.36 11.30 9.71
N HIS A 117 11.48 10.68 8.92
CA HIS A 117 10.03 10.87 9.00
C HIS A 117 9.63 12.35 8.89
N THR A 118 10.37 13.11 8.09
CA THR A 118 10.04 14.49 7.75
C THR A 118 9.31 14.49 6.41
N PHE A 119 8.07 14.98 6.40
CA PHE A 119 7.24 15.02 5.21
C PHE A 119 6.70 16.42 4.98
N SER A 120 6.59 16.80 3.71
CA SER A 120 6.06 18.10 3.30
C SER A 120 4.84 17.89 2.40
N SER A 121 3.75 18.58 2.72
CA SER A 121 2.58 18.68 1.85
C SER A 121 2.88 19.62 0.69
N TYR A 122 2.71 19.16 -0.55
CA TYR A 122 2.96 20.00 -1.74
C TYR A 122 1.79 20.95 -2.03
N LEU A 123 0.57 20.64 -1.57
CA LEU A 123 -0.57 21.56 -1.66
C LEU A 123 -0.47 22.75 -0.69
N SER A 124 0.13 22.55 0.48
CA SER A 124 0.09 23.56 1.56
C SER A 124 1.45 24.09 2.02
N ASN A 125 2.54 23.49 1.55
CA ASN A 125 3.92 23.73 2.01
C ASN A 125 4.11 23.55 3.52
N GLN A 126 3.18 22.88 4.20
CA GLN A 126 3.34 22.49 5.60
C GLN A 126 4.29 21.30 5.67
N GLN A 127 5.13 21.30 6.70
CA GLN A 127 6.07 20.21 6.97
C GLN A 127 5.88 19.71 8.39
N GLU A 128 5.91 18.40 8.55
CA GLU A 128 5.82 17.72 9.84
C GLU A 128 7.02 16.77 9.96
N THR A 129 7.57 16.62 11.17
CA THR A 129 8.60 15.61 11.48
C THR A 129 8.11 14.75 12.62
N PHE A 130 7.99 13.45 12.38
CA PHE A 130 7.53 12.50 13.39
C PHE A 130 8.74 11.91 14.13
N SER A 131 8.84 12.17 15.44
CA SER A 131 9.96 11.70 16.27
C SER A 131 9.89 10.22 16.66
N GLY A 132 8.81 9.53 16.29
CA GLY A 132 8.58 8.11 16.49
C GLY A 132 7.80 7.53 15.32
N GLU A 133 6.76 6.75 15.61
CA GLU A 133 5.82 6.27 14.58
C GLU A 133 5.21 7.47 13.83
N ILE A 134 5.01 7.28 12.53
CA ILE A 134 4.40 8.25 11.64
C ILE A 134 2.91 8.32 11.97
N ASP A 135 2.41 9.52 12.24
CA ASP A 135 0.97 9.72 12.31
C ASP A 135 0.38 9.78 10.90
N TRP A 136 0.02 8.61 10.38
CA TRP A 136 -0.62 8.44 9.07
C TRP A 136 -1.99 9.11 8.94
N PHE A 137 -2.53 9.66 10.02
CA PHE A 137 -3.78 10.43 10.05
C PHE A 137 -3.54 11.92 10.21
N SER A 138 -2.28 12.35 10.29
CA SER A 138 -1.89 13.75 10.47
C SER A 138 -2.45 14.65 9.37
N ASP A 139 -2.86 15.83 9.77
CA ASP A 139 -3.29 16.91 8.90
C ASP A 139 -2.16 17.92 8.60
N PHE A 140 -0.94 17.69 9.09
CA PHE A 140 0.22 18.61 9.02
C PHE A 140 -0.01 19.96 9.72
N CYS A 141 -0.99 20.05 10.61
CA CYS A 141 -1.34 21.22 11.41
C CYS A 141 -1.60 20.81 12.87
N SER A 142 -0.84 19.82 13.35
CA SER A 142 -0.87 19.31 14.72
C SER A 142 -2.20 18.66 15.13
N ARG A 143 -2.99 18.11 14.20
CA ARG A 143 -4.12 17.23 14.51
C ARG A 143 -4.11 15.98 13.62
N SER A 144 -4.91 15.00 14.02
CA SER A 144 -5.02 13.71 13.34
C SER A 144 -6.48 13.39 13.10
N TRP A 145 -6.82 12.93 11.89
CA TRP A 145 -8.16 12.46 11.59
C TRP A 145 -8.56 11.26 12.47
N PRO A 146 -9.83 11.17 12.90
CA PRO A 146 -10.28 10.04 13.68
C PRO A 146 -10.25 8.73 12.90
N LYS A 147 -9.86 7.65 13.58
CA LYS A 147 -9.88 6.28 13.06
C LYS A 147 -11.29 5.69 13.14
N THR A 148 -12.20 6.24 12.34
CA THR A 148 -13.62 5.81 12.27
C THR A 148 -13.88 5.00 11.01
N ALA A 149 -14.83 4.06 11.05
CA ALA A 149 -15.21 3.29 9.87
C ALA A 149 -15.56 4.18 8.65
N VAL A 150 -15.05 3.81 7.48
CA VAL A 150 -15.24 4.51 6.21
C VAL A 150 -16.72 4.73 5.89
N LYS A 151 -17.58 3.74 6.16
CA LYS A 151 -19.02 3.83 5.95
C LYS A 151 -19.64 4.96 6.77
N GLU A 152 -19.21 5.16 8.01
CA GLU A 152 -19.64 6.27 8.86
C GLU A 152 -19.04 7.60 8.41
N LEU A 153 -17.75 7.63 8.06
CA LEU A 153 -17.10 8.82 7.52
C LEU A 153 -17.79 9.31 6.24
N ARG A 154 -18.18 8.41 5.33
CA ARG A 154 -18.94 8.75 4.11
C ARG A 154 -20.31 9.32 4.41
N LYS A 155 -21.01 8.82 5.45
CA LYS A 155 -22.27 9.42 5.90
C LYS A 155 -22.03 10.84 6.40
N ILE A 156 -21.04 11.02 7.26
CA ILE A 156 -20.74 12.33 7.86
C ILE A 156 -20.36 13.35 6.78
N LEU A 157 -19.45 12.98 5.87
CA LEU A 157 -18.93 13.83 4.80
C LEU A 157 -19.88 13.98 3.60
N SER A 158 -21.07 13.36 3.63
CA SER A 158 -22.03 13.44 2.55
C SER A 158 -22.49 14.88 2.30
N PRO A 159 -22.69 15.31 1.03
CA PRO A 159 -23.23 16.62 0.71
C PRO A 159 -24.57 16.94 1.41
N ALA A 160 -25.38 15.91 1.67
CA ALA A 160 -26.65 16.05 2.38
C ALA A 160 -26.48 16.48 3.85
N ASN A 161 -25.29 16.28 4.43
CA ASN A 161 -24.97 16.59 5.82
C ASN A 161 -24.12 17.86 5.98
N VAL A 162 -23.90 18.64 4.92
CA VAL A 162 -23.03 19.84 4.95
C VAL A 162 -23.45 20.86 6.03
N ALA A 163 -24.75 21.05 6.25
CA ALA A 163 -25.23 21.92 7.32
C ALA A 163 -24.78 21.43 8.71
N ASN A 164 -24.87 20.12 8.95
CA ASN A 164 -24.43 19.47 10.19
C ASN A 164 -22.90 19.37 10.29
N LEU A 165 -22.19 19.33 9.16
CA LEU A 165 -20.72 19.33 9.13
C LEU A 165 -20.17 20.62 9.72
N ASN A 166 -20.71 21.78 9.34
CA ASN A 166 -20.27 23.09 9.88
C ASN A 166 -20.39 23.18 11.41
N GLU A 167 -21.33 22.45 12.01
CA GLU A 167 -21.51 22.36 13.46
C GLU A 167 -20.76 21.19 14.11
N SER A 168 -20.31 20.23 13.31
CA SER A 168 -19.56 19.05 13.75
C SER A 168 -18.13 19.43 14.15
N PRO A 169 -17.53 18.74 15.15
CA PRO A 169 -16.09 18.83 15.40
C PRO A 169 -15.24 18.57 14.14
N LEU A 170 -15.78 17.84 13.15
CA LEU A 170 -15.13 17.55 11.87
C LEU A 170 -14.99 18.78 10.94
N ALA A 171 -15.83 19.81 11.03
CA ALA A 171 -15.61 21.07 10.29
C ALA A 171 -14.35 21.82 10.73
N ARG A 172 -13.82 21.49 11.91
CA ARG A 172 -12.59 22.08 12.44
C ARG A 172 -11.34 21.36 11.92
N TYR A 173 -11.47 20.23 11.23
CA TYR A 173 -10.33 19.52 10.66
C TYR A 173 -9.94 20.16 9.32
N PRO A 174 -8.64 20.23 8.97
CA PRO A 174 -8.19 20.82 7.72
C PRO A 174 -8.56 19.98 6.50
N SER A 175 -8.11 20.37 5.30
CA SER A 175 -8.36 19.55 4.11
C SER A 175 -7.81 18.13 4.27
N LEU A 176 -8.63 17.14 3.89
CA LEU A 176 -8.26 15.73 3.77
C LEU A 176 -7.10 15.51 2.80
N ASP A 177 -6.93 16.42 1.83
CA ASP A 177 -5.95 16.28 0.76
C ASP A 177 -4.54 16.09 1.33
N ARG A 178 -4.17 16.83 2.38
CA ARG A 178 -2.83 16.76 2.97
C ARG A 178 -2.54 15.41 3.62
N THR A 179 -3.54 14.85 4.29
CA THR A 179 -3.44 13.50 4.85
C THR A 179 -3.33 12.47 3.73
N TRP A 180 -4.09 12.64 2.65
CA TRP A 180 -4.01 11.76 1.50
C TRP A 180 -2.67 11.83 0.76
N GLU A 181 -2.07 13.01 0.59
CA GLU A 181 -0.73 13.18 0.01
C GLU A 181 0.33 12.33 0.72
N LEU A 182 0.33 12.31 2.07
CA LEU A 182 1.22 11.45 2.85
C LEU A 182 0.96 9.97 2.53
N ASN A 183 -0.31 9.61 2.43
CA ASN A 183 -0.81 8.25 2.22
C ASN A 183 -0.78 7.78 0.75
N GLU A 184 -0.25 8.60 -0.16
CA GLU A 184 0.11 8.22 -1.54
C GLU A 184 1.49 7.55 -1.59
N HIS A 185 2.31 7.70 -0.55
CA HIS A 185 3.60 7.01 -0.37
C HIS A 185 4.63 7.31 -1.47
N TYR A 186 4.63 8.52 -2.04
CA TYR A 186 5.68 8.93 -2.99
C TYR A 186 7.09 8.85 -2.40
N HIS A 187 7.23 9.00 -1.08
CA HIS A 187 8.51 8.83 -0.39
C HIS A 187 9.06 7.40 -0.47
N PHE A 188 8.22 6.38 -0.66
CA PHE A 188 8.72 5.02 -0.92
C PHE A 188 9.44 4.93 -2.27
N LEU A 189 8.98 5.64 -3.29
CA LEU A 189 9.70 5.73 -4.57
C LEU A 189 11.05 6.44 -4.40
N THR A 190 11.11 7.47 -3.55
CA THR A 190 12.37 8.16 -3.21
C THR A 190 13.36 7.18 -2.57
N LEU A 191 12.94 6.44 -1.55
CA LEU A 191 13.75 5.43 -0.89
C LEU A 191 14.17 4.31 -1.86
N ALA A 192 13.25 3.82 -2.68
CA ALA A 192 13.51 2.76 -3.65
C ALA A 192 14.50 3.20 -4.74
N ARG A 193 14.42 4.45 -5.21
CA ARG A 193 15.41 5.04 -6.14
C ARG A 193 16.80 5.11 -5.49
N SER A 194 16.87 5.54 -4.24
CA SER A 194 18.13 5.58 -3.49
C SER A 194 18.71 4.20 -3.25
N TYR A 195 17.88 3.21 -2.92
CA TYR A 195 18.27 1.80 -2.88
C TYR A 195 18.81 1.33 -4.24
N TRP A 196 18.06 1.53 -5.31
CA TRP A 196 18.43 1.07 -6.64
C TRP A 196 19.75 1.67 -7.15
N LEU A 197 20.01 2.96 -6.88
CA LEU A 197 21.23 3.65 -7.32
C LEU A 197 22.48 3.32 -6.49
N SER A 198 22.31 3.07 -5.19
CA SER A 198 23.41 2.95 -4.23
C SER A 198 23.62 1.55 -3.66
N LYS A 199 22.60 0.68 -3.75
CA LYS A 199 22.53 -0.66 -3.17
C LYS A 199 22.73 -0.70 -1.64
N GLN A 200 22.38 0.38 -0.95
CA GLN A 200 22.40 0.41 0.51
C GLN A 200 21.08 -0.10 1.09
N ASP A 201 21.13 -1.26 1.75
CA ASP A 201 19.96 -1.96 2.29
C ASP A 201 19.12 -1.11 3.25
N LYS A 202 19.72 -0.15 3.95
CA LYS A 202 19.03 0.75 4.88
C LYS A 202 17.81 1.44 4.25
N TYR A 203 17.84 1.72 2.95
CA TYR A 203 16.72 2.36 2.25
C TYR A 203 15.56 1.38 2.02
N ALA A 204 15.86 0.12 1.69
CA ALA A 204 14.84 -0.92 1.57
C ALA A 204 14.29 -1.31 2.95
N SER A 205 15.15 -1.39 3.98
CA SER A 205 14.74 -1.58 5.37
C SER A 205 13.76 -0.51 5.84
N GLU A 206 14.04 0.76 5.52
CA GLU A 206 13.18 1.88 5.89
C GLU A 206 11.79 1.78 5.24
N ILE A 207 11.73 1.41 3.96
CA ILE A 207 10.44 1.18 3.27
C ILE A 207 9.67 0.08 4.00
N LEU A 208 10.32 -1.03 4.36
CA LEU A 208 9.65 -2.14 5.05
C LEU A 208 9.12 -1.72 6.43
N ILE A 209 9.89 -0.93 7.18
CA ILE A 209 9.48 -0.39 8.48
C ILE A 209 8.22 0.45 8.30
N GLN A 210 8.27 1.47 7.44
CA GLN A 210 7.13 2.38 7.23
C GLN A 210 5.92 1.67 6.61
N ALA A 211 6.12 0.70 5.72
CA ALA A 211 5.04 -0.09 5.12
C ALA A 211 4.33 -0.98 6.16
N THR A 212 5.09 -1.61 7.05
CA THR A 212 4.55 -2.47 8.12
C THR A 212 3.82 -1.63 9.16
N GLU A 213 4.39 -0.50 9.54
CA GLU A 213 3.78 0.47 10.45
C GLU A 213 2.47 1.02 9.87
N TRP A 214 2.48 1.40 8.59
CA TRP A 214 1.29 1.86 7.88
C TRP A 214 0.20 0.79 7.88
N GLY A 215 0.54 -0.46 7.51
CA GLY A 215 -0.42 -1.56 7.47
C GLY A 215 -1.06 -1.84 8.82
N THR A 216 -0.27 -1.80 9.89
CA THR A 216 -0.75 -1.96 11.28
C THR A 216 -1.64 -0.79 11.71
N SER A 217 -1.29 0.43 11.31
CA SER A 217 -2.01 1.65 11.69
C SER A 217 -3.30 1.90 10.89
N ASN A 218 -3.42 1.31 9.70
CA ASN A 218 -4.48 1.56 8.72
C ASN A 218 -5.24 0.26 8.36
N PRO A 219 -5.94 -0.37 9.32
CA PRO A 219 -6.73 -1.55 9.02
C PRO A 219 -7.79 -1.24 7.97
N LEU A 220 -8.14 -2.25 7.17
CA LEU A 220 -9.06 -2.09 6.06
C LEU A 220 -10.40 -1.50 6.54
N TRP A 221 -10.91 -0.53 5.79
CA TRP A 221 -12.15 0.22 6.07
C TRP A 221 -12.17 1.12 7.29
N ILE A 222 -11.04 1.34 7.96
CA ILE A 222 -10.96 2.27 9.08
C ILE A 222 -10.16 3.52 8.69
N GLY A 223 -10.80 4.67 8.91
CA GLY A 223 -10.19 5.98 8.80
C GLY A 223 -10.17 6.54 7.38
N VAL A 224 -9.60 7.74 7.25
CA VAL A 224 -9.72 8.55 6.04
C VAL A 224 -8.91 8.04 4.85
N ASN A 225 -7.90 7.21 5.10
CA ASN A 225 -6.95 6.71 4.08
C ASN A 225 -7.54 5.68 3.10
N TRP A 226 -8.80 5.30 3.34
CA TRP A 226 -9.62 4.42 2.49
C TRP A 226 -10.82 5.14 1.85
N LEU A 227 -10.98 6.45 2.06
CA LEU A 227 -12.12 7.21 1.51
C LEU A 227 -11.96 7.55 0.03
N ASN A 228 -10.74 7.91 -0.37
CA ASN A 228 -10.40 8.39 -1.70
C ASN A 228 -9.82 7.26 -2.56
N PHE A 229 -10.49 6.95 -3.68
CA PHE A 229 -10.06 5.89 -4.59
C PHE A 229 -8.79 6.24 -5.38
N ASP A 230 -8.58 7.52 -5.70
CA ASP A 230 -7.38 7.98 -6.41
C ASP A 230 -6.14 7.78 -5.53
N THR A 231 -6.22 8.17 -4.25
CA THR A 231 -5.17 7.93 -3.25
C THR A 231 -4.85 6.44 -3.11
N ILE A 232 -5.87 5.58 -3.06
CA ILE A 232 -5.67 4.12 -3.00
C ILE A 232 -4.96 3.62 -4.26
N ALA A 233 -5.40 4.07 -5.45
CA ALA A 233 -4.81 3.67 -6.72
C ALA A 233 -3.35 4.15 -6.85
N ILE A 234 -3.05 5.39 -6.47
CA ILE A 234 -1.69 5.94 -6.45
C ILE A 234 -0.80 5.15 -5.51
N ARG A 235 -1.26 4.91 -4.27
CA ARG A 235 -0.52 4.09 -3.29
C ARG A 235 -0.22 2.70 -3.85
N LEU A 236 -1.21 2.02 -4.45
CA LEU A 236 -1.02 0.72 -5.09
C LEU A 236 0.03 0.77 -6.19
N MET A 237 -0.04 1.75 -7.10
CA MET A 237 0.95 1.91 -8.18
C MET A 237 2.36 2.14 -7.63
N ASN A 238 2.49 3.01 -6.62
CA ASN A 238 3.78 3.29 -5.98
C ASN A 238 4.37 2.02 -5.35
N TRP A 239 3.57 1.24 -4.63
CA TRP A 239 4.01 -0.03 -4.04
C TRP A 239 4.44 -1.05 -5.10
N MET A 240 3.68 -1.18 -6.20
CA MET A 240 4.05 -2.07 -7.30
C MET A 240 5.42 -1.71 -7.91
N ILE A 241 5.67 -0.42 -8.12
CA ILE A 241 6.95 0.08 -8.64
C ILE A 241 8.08 -0.16 -7.62
N VAL A 242 7.84 0.14 -6.34
CA VAL A 242 8.81 -0.06 -5.26
C VAL A 242 9.24 -1.52 -5.16
N VAL A 243 8.28 -2.45 -5.17
CA VAL A 243 8.56 -3.90 -5.15
C VAL A 243 9.39 -4.31 -6.37
N ASP A 244 9.02 -3.87 -7.58
CA ASP A 244 9.77 -4.16 -8.81
C ASP A 244 11.22 -3.62 -8.74
N MET A 245 11.41 -2.39 -8.24
CA MET A 245 12.73 -1.78 -8.04
C MET A 245 13.59 -2.54 -7.03
N CYS A 246 12.98 -3.02 -5.95
CA CYS A 246 13.69 -3.73 -4.89
C CYS A 246 13.98 -5.20 -5.24
N LEU A 247 13.14 -5.87 -6.03
CA LEU A 247 13.32 -7.27 -6.43
C LEU A 247 14.45 -7.47 -7.44
N HIS A 248 14.63 -6.53 -8.37
CA HIS A 248 15.57 -6.65 -9.50
C HIS A 248 16.83 -5.80 -9.33
N SER A 249 17.24 -5.58 -8.08
CA SER A 249 18.38 -4.74 -7.70
C SER A 249 19.68 -5.50 -7.55
#